data_AF-A0A3P1XRU8-F1
#
_entry.id   AF-A0A3P1XRU8-F1
#
_cell.length_a   1.000
_cell.length_b   1.000
_cell.length_c   1.000
_cell.angle_alpha   90.00
_cell.angle_beta   90.00
_cell.angle_gamma   90.00
#
_symmetry.space_group_name_H-M   'P 1'
#
loop_
_entity.id
_entity.type
_entity.pdbx_description
1 polymer ?
#
loop_
_entity_poly.entity_id
_entity_poly.type
_entity_poly.pdbx_seq_one_letter_code
_entity_poly.pdbx_strand_id
1 'polypeptide(L)'
;MLAPKDLDIFGGDVLEQAVDKVMDALKKAESRNNPHKNIIDPFNAVFEAASLDTSLEDWLPLEVRRQTNKTLSNAVGAFHQELLGRLPGWQSTGAAGGRFDLIHPEPFGKTGKPAFAEVKNKFNTMNSSSRENLFQTFIDAQKFKEYKGATFYLIEVIQKVIEDDVPWKVSNRAKEENIRVISARKVYELSTGDPDAFEKTYKAINRILSIKYGLQLPASDDDLSLDLYRRAFLR
;
A
#
# COMPACT_ATOMS: atom_id res chain seq x y z
N MET A 1 24.20 4.86 -4.50
CA MET A 1 22.82 4.50 -4.79
C MET A 1 22.78 3.04 -5.20
N LEU A 2 21.98 2.21 -4.51
CA LEU A 2 21.86 0.77 -4.80
C LEU A 2 20.81 0.43 -5.88
N ALA A 3 19.88 1.35 -6.15
CA ALA A 3 18.97 1.25 -7.29
C ALA A 3 19.70 1.63 -8.59
N PRO A 4 19.56 0.85 -9.69
CA PRO A 4 20.04 1.25 -11.01
C PRO A 4 19.41 2.57 -11.46
N LYS A 5 20.19 3.47 -12.07
CA LYS A 5 19.73 4.80 -12.52
C LYS A 5 18.57 4.73 -13.53
N ASP A 6 18.47 3.64 -14.27
CA ASP A 6 17.42 3.35 -15.25
C ASP A 6 16.10 2.88 -14.60
N LEU A 7 16.14 2.44 -13.35
CA LEU A 7 14.96 2.00 -12.58
C LEU A 7 14.56 2.99 -11.49
N ASP A 8 15.47 3.88 -11.10
CA ASP A 8 15.23 4.87 -10.06
C ASP A 8 14.45 6.09 -10.58
N ILE A 9 13.16 6.09 -10.31
CA ILE A 9 12.27 7.21 -10.63
C ILE A 9 12.24 8.31 -9.55
N PHE A 10 12.85 8.09 -8.38
CA PHE A 10 12.78 9.00 -7.23
C PHE A 10 14.04 9.84 -7.04
N GLY A 11 15.18 9.38 -7.55
CA GLY A 11 16.47 10.03 -7.38
C GLY A 11 17.11 9.75 -6.01
N GLY A 12 18.43 9.94 -5.94
CA GLY A 12 19.16 10.02 -4.66
C GLY A 12 19.27 8.70 -3.91
N ASP A 13 18.67 8.60 -2.73
CA ASP A 13 18.61 7.38 -1.90
C ASP A 13 17.19 7.11 -1.37
N VAL A 14 16.19 7.79 -1.94
CA VAL A 14 14.80 7.80 -1.45
C VAL A 14 14.22 6.38 -1.35
N LEU A 15 14.32 5.60 -2.43
CA LEU A 15 13.79 4.24 -2.46
C LEU A 15 14.56 3.32 -1.50
N GLU A 16 15.87 3.49 -1.39
CA GLU A 16 16.70 2.72 -0.46
C GLU A 16 16.31 3.01 0.99
N GLN A 17 16.19 4.28 1.39
CA GLN A 17 15.72 4.66 2.72
C GLN A 17 14.31 4.12 3.04
N ALA A 18 13.41 4.13 2.05
CA ALA A 18 12.07 3.60 2.22
C ALA A 18 12.08 2.07 2.44
N VAL A 19 12.91 1.33 1.70
CA VAL A 19 13.12 -0.12 1.92
C VAL A 19 13.72 -0.39 3.30
N ASP A 20 14.73 0.40 3.71
CA ASP A 20 15.37 0.25 5.02
C ASP A 20 14.37 0.39 6.17
N LYS A 21 13.45 1.37 6.09
CA LYS A 21 12.39 1.55 7.10
C LYS A 21 11.50 0.32 7.25
N VAL A 22 11.14 -0.35 6.14
CA VAL A 22 10.35 -1.59 6.17
C VAL A 22 11.15 -2.71 6.82
N MET A 23 12.41 -2.89 6.43
CA MET A 23 13.29 -3.92 6.98
C MET A 23 13.58 -3.70 8.46
N ASP A 24 13.76 -2.47 8.90
CA ASP A 24 13.96 -2.12 10.31
C ASP A 24 12.70 -2.36 11.15
N ALA A 25 11.51 -2.09 10.60
CA ALA A 25 10.26 -2.40 11.27
C ALA A 25 10.09 -3.91 11.48
N LEU A 26 10.50 -4.73 10.50
CA LEU A 26 10.48 -6.18 10.57
C LEU A 26 11.48 -6.71 11.61
N LYS A 27 12.74 -6.28 11.56
CA LYS A 27 13.78 -6.65 12.55
C LYS A 27 13.35 -6.32 13.97
N LYS A 28 12.75 -5.14 14.19
CA LYS A 28 12.20 -4.74 15.50
C LYS A 28 11.00 -5.59 15.91
N ALA A 29 10.20 -6.10 14.97
CA ALA A 29 9.10 -7.01 15.28
C ALA A 29 9.61 -8.38 15.72
N GLU A 30 10.57 -8.93 14.99
CA GLU A 30 11.20 -10.23 15.29
C GLU A 30 11.94 -10.20 16.64
N SER A 31 12.67 -9.12 16.94
CA SER A 31 13.42 -9.00 18.19
C SER A 31 12.54 -8.92 19.44
N ARG A 32 11.24 -8.61 19.30
CA ARG A 32 10.34 -8.43 20.44
C ARG A 32 9.96 -9.74 21.12
N ASN A 33 10.11 -10.90 20.45
CA ASN A 33 10.01 -12.28 20.93
C ASN A 33 8.92 -12.62 21.99
N ASN A 34 7.94 -11.76 22.20
CA ASN A 34 6.93 -11.87 23.25
C ASN A 34 5.56 -12.13 22.62
N PRO A 35 5.08 -13.40 22.60
CA PRO A 35 3.78 -13.76 22.03
C PRO A 35 2.60 -13.06 22.71
N HIS A 36 2.77 -12.66 23.98
CA HIS A 36 1.71 -12.10 24.82
C HIS A 36 1.65 -10.57 24.81
N LYS A 37 2.43 -9.91 23.94
CA LYS A 37 2.28 -8.46 23.75
C LYS A 37 0.85 -8.09 23.32
N ASN A 38 0.23 -8.95 22.51
CA ASN A 38 -1.20 -8.90 22.23
C ASN A 38 -1.88 -10.04 22.99
N ILE A 39 -3.11 -9.82 23.44
CA ILE A 39 -3.93 -10.88 24.03
C ILE A 39 -4.19 -11.92 22.96
N ILE A 40 -3.80 -13.17 23.24
CA ILE A 40 -4.10 -14.31 22.40
C ILE A 40 -5.51 -14.79 22.73
N ASP A 41 -6.31 -15.05 21.70
CA ASP A 41 -7.62 -15.67 21.85
C ASP A 41 -7.43 -17.20 21.97
N PRO A 42 -7.70 -17.80 23.14
CA PRO A 42 -7.50 -19.23 23.35
C PRO A 42 -8.48 -20.10 22.54
N PHE A 43 -9.65 -19.57 22.17
CA PHE A 43 -10.60 -20.33 21.34
C PHE A 43 -10.08 -20.44 19.91
N ASN A 44 -9.64 -19.32 19.31
CA ASN A 44 -9.03 -19.35 17.99
C ASN A 44 -7.76 -20.21 17.97
N ALA A 45 -6.94 -20.14 19.02
CA ALA A 45 -5.73 -20.95 19.13
C ALA A 45 -6.01 -22.45 19.04
N VAL A 46 -7.01 -22.96 19.78
CA VAL A 46 -7.37 -24.38 19.77
C VAL A 46 -7.95 -24.80 18.42
N PHE A 47 -8.81 -23.98 17.81
CA PHE A 47 -9.36 -24.29 16.49
C PHE A 47 -8.29 -24.28 15.39
N GLU A 48 -7.38 -23.30 15.41
CA GLU A 48 -6.29 -23.23 14.45
C GLU A 48 -5.32 -24.41 14.62
N ALA A 49 -4.89 -24.70 15.86
CA ALA A 49 -4.03 -25.84 16.15
C ALA A 49 -4.64 -27.17 15.67
N ALA A 50 -5.93 -27.40 15.95
CA ALA A 50 -6.65 -28.58 15.46
C ALA A 50 -6.72 -28.64 13.92
N SER A 51 -6.94 -27.51 13.25
CA SER A 51 -7.00 -27.44 11.77
C SER A 51 -5.65 -27.66 11.09
N LEU A 52 -4.55 -27.35 11.78
CA LEU A 52 -3.18 -27.52 11.32
C LEU A 52 -2.59 -28.87 11.74
N ASP A 53 -3.34 -29.71 12.46
CA ASP A 53 -2.89 -30.98 13.04
C ASP A 53 -1.61 -30.81 13.88
N THR A 54 -1.61 -29.81 14.78
CA THR A 54 -0.44 -29.44 15.59
C THR A 54 -0.80 -29.20 17.07
N SER A 55 0.21 -29.19 17.94
CA SER A 55 0.06 -28.86 19.36
C SER A 55 -0.08 -27.34 19.58
N LEU A 56 -0.57 -26.92 20.75
CA LEU A 56 -0.63 -25.48 21.08
C LEU A 56 0.79 -24.90 21.26
N GLU A 57 1.72 -25.71 21.76
CA GLU A 57 3.13 -25.38 21.89
C GLU A 57 3.78 -25.09 20.54
N ASP A 58 3.47 -25.90 19.52
CA ASP A 58 3.97 -25.75 18.15
C ASP A 58 3.19 -24.70 17.34
N TRP A 59 1.95 -24.40 17.71
CA TRP A 59 1.15 -23.32 17.12
C TRP A 59 1.63 -21.93 17.57
N LEU A 60 2.09 -21.78 18.81
CA LEU A 60 2.46 -20.47 19.38
C LEU A 60 3.50 -19.69 18.53
N PRO A 61 4.56 -20.31 17.98
CA PRO A 61 5.47 -19.64 17.03
C PRO A 61 4.78 -19.14 15.75
N LEU A 62 3.74 -19.82 15.27
CA LEU A 62 2.97 -19.39 14.10
C LEU A 62 2.18 -18.12 14.41
N GLU A 63 1.63 -18.01 15.62
CA GLU A 63 0.96 -16.79 16.09
C GLU A 63 1.94 -15.62 16.22
N VAL A 64 3.16 -15.84 16.74
CA VAL A 64 4.22 -14.81 16.76
C VAL A 64 4.56 -14.35 15.34
N ARG A 65 4.67 -15.30 14.40
CA ARG A 65 4.91 -14.99 12.98
C ARG A 65 3.75 -14.20 12.38
N ARG A 66 2.49 -14.53 12.71
CA ARG A 66 1.31 -13.79 12.25
C ARG A 66 1.32 -12.34 12.76
N GLN A 67 1.68 -12.11 14.03
CA GLN A 67 1.84 -10.76 14.58
C GLN A 67 2.97 -9.97 13.89
N THR A 68 4.06 -10.64 13.55
CA THR A 68 5.17 -10.08 12.76
C THR A 68 4.70 -9.70 11.35
N ASN A 69 3.95 -10.58 10.68
CA ASN A 69 3.36 -10.33 9.37
C ASN A 69 2.39 -9.13 9.39
N LYS A 70 1.63 -8.94 10.49
CA LYS A 70 0.79 -7.74 10.66
C LYS A 70 1.64 -6.46 10.72
N THR A 71 2.78 -6.51 11.41
CA THR A 71 3.72 -5.37 11.44
C THR A 71 4.29 -5.08 10.05
N LEU A 72 4.68 -6.12 9.31
CA LEU A 72 5.13 -5.98 7.92
C LEU A 72 4.06 -5.35 7.03
N SER A 73 2.82 -5.83 7.09
CA SER A 73 1.70 -5.29 6.32
C SER A 73 1.49 -3.79 6.58
N ASN A 74 1.55 -3.37 7.84
CA ASN A 74 1.45 -1.96 8.22
C ASN A 74 2.64 -1.14 7.69
N ALA A 75 3.86 -1.67 7.80
CA ALA A 75 5.06 -1.02 7.28
C ALA A 75 5.02 -0.85 5.75
N VAL A 76 4.52 -1.85 5.02
CA VAL A 76 4.30 -1.78 3.56
C VAL A 76 3.22 -0.74 3.20
N GLY A 77 2.16 -0.62 4.01
CA GLY A 77 1.17 0.45 3.84
C GLY A 77 1.79 1.85 3.95
N ALA A 78 2.57 2.10 5.00
CA ALA A 78 3.29 3.36 5.20
C ALA A 78 4.33 3.63 4.09
N PHE A 79 5.03 2.57 3.64
CA PHE A 79 5.95 2.63 2.52
C PHE A 79 5.27 3.12 1.23
N HIS A 80 4.09 2.57 0.89
CA HIS A 80 3.36 3.01 -0.30
C HIS A 80 2.89 4.45 -0.20
N GLN A 81 2.39 4.88 0.97
CA GLN A 81 2.01 6.27 1.20
C GLN A 81 3.22 7.22 1.06
N GLU A 82 4.38 6.84 1.61
CA GLU A 82 5.60 7.63 1.49
C GLU A 82 6.02 7.76 0.02
N LEU A 83 6.11 6.65 -0.72
CA LEU A 83 6.54 6.70 -2.12
C LEU A 83 5.55 7.45 -3.03
N LEU A 84 4.25 7.25 -2.85
CA LEU A 84 3.24 8.03 -3.58
C LEU A 84 3.41 9.52 -3.32
N GLY A 85 3.69 9.91 -2.08
CA GLY A 85 3.97 11.29 -1.71
C GLY A 85 5.32 11.84 -2.18
N ARG A 86 6.15 11.05 -2.85
CA ARG A 86 7.40 11.47 -3.51
C ARG A 86 7.26 11.55 -5.03
N LEU A 87 6.12 11.15 -5.59
CA LEU A 87 5.86 11.32 -7.02
C LEU A 87 5.70 12.81 -7.36
N PRO A 88 6.00 13.23 -8.60
CA PRO A 88 5.82 14.62 -9.01
C PRO A 88 4.40 15.13 -8.71
N GLY A 89 4.32 16.30 -8.05
CA GLY A 89 3.06 16.95 -7.67
C GLY A 89 2.38 16.38 -6.42
N TRP A 90 2.71 15.17 -5.98
CA TRP A 90 2.14 14.56 -4.78
C TRP A 90 2.93 14.90 -3.52
N GLN A 91 2.24 14.95 -2.40
CA GLN A 91 2.81 15.16 -1.08
C GLN A 91 2.14 14.23 -0.07
N SER A 92 2.94 13.55 0.76
CA SER A 92 2.44 12.76 1.88
C SER A 92 2.22 13.64 3.11
N THR A 93 1.11 13.44 3.81
CA THR A 93 0.85 14.06 5.12
C THR A 93 1.60 13.34 6.27
N GLY A 94 2.30 12.24 5.96
CA GLY A 94 3.13 11.48 6.89
C GLY A 94 2.33 10.73 7.97
N ALA A 95 3.07 10.07 8.87
CA ALA A 95 2.49 9.25 9.94
C ALA A 95 1.82 10.06 11.07
N ALA A 96 2.17 11.35 11.20
CA ALA A 96 1.51 12.28 12.13
C ALA A 96 0.10 12.67 11.63
N GLY A 97 -0.18 12.42 10.35
CA GLY A 97 -1.49 12.49 9.75
C GLY A 97 -1.87 13.85 9.19
N GLY A 98 -2.97 13.82 8.45
CA GLY A 98 -3.82 14.91 8.00
C GLY A 98 -5.24 14.36 7.83
N ARG A 99 -6.17 15.13 7.25
CA ARG A 99 -7.49 14.55 6.92
C ARG A 99 -7.40 13.43 5.87
N PHE A 100 -6.36 13.47 5.05
CA PHE A 100 -6.09 12.54 3.96
C PHE A 100 -4.61 12.16 3.95
N ASP A 101 -4.30 10.98 3.42
CA ASP A 101 -2.95 10.43 3.34
C ASP A 101 -2.03 11.20 2.38
N LEU A 102 -2.62 11.71 1.29
CA LEU A 102 -1.91 12.36 0.20
C LEU A 102 -2.65 13.60 -0.32
N ILE A 103 -1.88 14.56 -0.83
CA ILE A 103 -2.35 15.81 -1.42
C ILE A 103 -1.64 16.02 -2.77
N HIS A 104 -2.39 16.44 -3.78
CA HIS A 104 -1.88 16.93 -5.06
C HIS A 104 -2.55 18.29 -5.35
N PRO A 105 -1.87 19.42 -5.09
CA PRO A 105 -2.51 20.74 -5.17
C PRO A 105 -2.84 21.18 -6.60
N GLU A 106 -2.16 20.61 -7.60
CA GLU A 106 -2.37 20.92 -9.02
C GLU A 106 -3.41 19.99 -9.68
N PRO A 107 -3.97 20.35 -10.86
CA PRO A 107 -4.81 19.46 -11.65
C PRO A 107 -4.21 18.06 -11.86
N PHE A 108 -4.95 17.02 -11.45
CA PHE A 108 -4.54 15.63 -11.59
C PHE A 108 -5.67 14.76 -12.16
N GLY A 109 -5.30 13.71 -12.88
CA GLY A 109 -6.22 12.67 -13.34
C GLY A 109 -7.30 13.17 -14.30
N LYS A 110 -8.35 12.36 -14.45
CA LYS A 110 -9.42 12.54 -15.44
C LYS A 110 -10.24 13.79 -15.23
N THR A 111 -10.36 14.28 -13.99
CA THR A 111 -11.18 15.44 -13.66
C THR A 111 -10.43 16.76 -13.83
N GLY A 112 -9.09 16.74 -13.91
CA GLY A 112 -8.26 17.94 -14.07
C GLY A 112 -8.38 18.91 -12.89
N LYS A 113 -8.50 18.39 -11.67
CA LYS A 113 -8.69 19.17 -10.44
C LYS A 113 -7.59 18.86 -9.41
N PRO A 114 -7.36 19.74 -8.43
CA PRO A 114 -6.60 19.38 -7.23
C PRO A 114 -7.16 18.10 -6.62
N ALA A 115 -6.29 17.28 -6.05
CA ALA A 115 -6.67 15.98 -5.53
C ALA A 115 -6.25 15.77 -4.06
N PHE A 116 -7.09 15.03 -3.35
CA PHE A 116 -6.83 14.52 -2.01
C PHE A 116 -7.06 13.02 -2.04
N ALA A 117 -6.24 12.24 -1.36
CA ALA A 117 -6.36 10.79 -1.46
C ALA A 117 -6.16 10.05 -0.14
N GLU A 118 -6.90 8.95 -0.02
CA GLU A 118 -6.69 7.91 0.97
C GLU A 118 -6.00 6.71 0.28
N VAL A 119 -4.97 6.15 0.90
CA VAL A 119 -4.23 5.00 0.37
C VAL A 119 -4.65 3.73 1.08
N LYS A 120 -4.95 2.68 0.30
CA LYS A 120 -5.13 1.32 0.81
C LYS A 120 -4.23 0.36 0.07
N ASN A 121 -3.48 -0.44 0.84
CA ASN A 121 -2.58 -1.45 0.28
C ASN A 121 -3.35 -2.52 -0.51
N LYS A 122 -4.54 -2.93 -0.04
CA LYS A 122 -5.36 -3.94 -0.71
C LYS A 122 -6.85 -3.61 -0.64
N PHE A 123 -7.59 -3.99 -1.67
CA PHE A 123 -9.05 -3.74 -1.78
C PHE A 123 -9.87 -4.23 -0.56
N ASN A 124 -9.42 -5.28 0.12
CA ASN A 124 -10.12 -5.90 1.26
C ASN A 124 -9.62 -5.42 2.62
N THR A 125 -8.83 -4.34 2.69
CA THR A 125 -8.41 -3.73 3.97
C THR A 125 -9.60 -3.03 4.67
N MET A 126 -10.68 -2.73 3.95
CA MET A 126 -11.89 -2.13 4.49
C MET A 126 -13.05 -3.10 4.48
N ASN A 127 -13.71 -3.29 5.63
CA ASN A 127 -15.05 -3.89 5.65
C ASN A 127 -16.08 -2.90 5.07
N SER A 128 -17.32 -3.36 4.85
CA SER A 128 -18.39 -2.53 4.25
C SER A 128 -18.59 -1.20 4.98
N SER A 129 -18.65 -1.22 6.31
CA SER A 129 -18.81 -0.02 7.14
C SER A 129 -17.63 0.95 6.99
N SER A 130 -16.41 0.42 6.90
CA SER A 130 -15.20 1.23 6.72
C SER A 130 -15.20 1.94 5.35
N ARG A 131 -15.66 1.25 4.29
CA ARG A 131 -15.80 1.85 2.96
C ARG A 131 -16.86 2.95 2.94
N GLU A 132 -18.01 2.71 3.58
CA GLU A 132 -19.08 3.71 3.69
C GLU A 132 -18.64 4.95 4.47
N ASN A 133 -17.92 4.76 5.59
CA ASN A 133 -17.38 5.86 6.39
C ASN A 133 -16.35 6.70 5.62
N LEU A 134 -15.47 6.06 4.85
CA LEU A 134 -14.51 6.79 4.02
C LEU A 134 -15.21 7.56 2.90
N PHE A 135 -16.20 6.96 2.23
CA PHE A 135 -16.99 7.66 1.23
C PHE A 135 -17.69 8.89 1.83
N GLN A 136 -18.29 8.73 3.01
CA GLN A 136 -18.92 9.82 3.72
C GLN A 136 -17.91 10.92 4.11
N THR A 137 -16.69 10.54 4.50
CA THR A 137 -15.59 11.48 4.79
C THR A 137 -15.24 12.34 3.56
N PHE A 138 -15.21 11.75 2.36
CA PHE A 138 -15.02 12.49 1.11
C PHE A 138 -16.20 13.43 0.78
N ILE A 139 -17.44 12.99 1.02
CA ILE A 139 -18.62 13.84 0.88
C ILE A 139 -18.55 15.04 1.83
N ASP A 140 -18.19 14.80 3.10
CA ASP A 140 -18.15 15.85 4.10
C ASP A 140 -16.99 16.82 3.85
N ALA A 141 -15.85 16.35 3.36
CA ALA A 141 -14.73 17.19 2.98
C ALA A 141 -15.10 18.20 1.89
N GLN A 142 -15.93 17.84 0.91
CA GLN A 142 -16.39 18.76 -0.14
C GLN A 142 -17.14 20.00 0.38
N LYS A 143 -17.62 19.98 1.63
CA LYS A 143 -18.31 21.11 2.27
C LYS A 143 -17.34 22.19 2.79
N PHE A 144 -16.08 21.85 3.01
CA PHE A 144 -15.09 22.80 3.50
C PHE A 144 -14.48 23.60 2.35
N LYS A 145 -14.24 24.90 2.58
CA LYS A 145 -13.72 25.82 1.55
C LYS A 145 -12.39 25.34 0.94
N GLU A 146 -11.53 24.72 1.76
CA GLU A 146 -10.21 24.24 1.34
C GLU A 146 -10.26 23.07 0.34
N TYR A 147 -11.33 22.25 0.35
CA TYR A 147 -11.46 21.09 -0.55
C TYR A 147 -12.52 21.29 -1.64
N LYS A 148 -13.09 22.49 -1.73
CA LYS A 148 -14.21 22.77 -2.64
C LYS A 148 -13.74 22.63 -4.09
N GLY A 149 -14.40 21.76 -4.84
CA GLY A 149 -14.08 21.52 -6.26
C GLY A 149 -12.86 20.63 -6.48
N ALA A 150 -12.34 19.97 -5.45
CA ALA A 150 -11.27 18.97 -5.57
C ALA A 150 -11.82 17.58 -5.96
N THR A 151 -10.92 16.68 -6.33
CA THR A 151 -11.20 15.24 -6.51
C THR A 151 -10.66 14.45 -5.32
N PHE A 152 -11.43 13.48 -4.87
CA PHE A 152 -11.08 12.59 -3.77
C PHE A 152 -10.83 11.20 -4.32
N TYR A 153 -9.61 10.73 -4.18
CA TYR A 153 -9.21 9.41 -4.64
C TYR A 153 -9.13 8.42 -3.47
N LEU A 154 -9.75 7.27 -3.65
CA LEU A 154 -9.29 6.05 -3.01
C LEU A 154 -8.21 5.44 -3.93
N ILE A 155 -6.95 5.49 -3.50
CA ILE A 155 -5.85 4.80 -4.18
C ILE A 155 -5.76 3.40 -3.61
N GLU A 156 -6.07 2.40 -4.44
CA GLU A 156 -5.88 0.99 -4.09
C GLU A 156 -4.61 0.49 -4.78
N VAL A 157 -3.60 0.07 -3.99
CA VAL A 157 -2.36 -0.49 -4.55
C VAL A 157 -2.68 -1.84 -5.19
N ILE A 158 -3.22 -2.79 -4.42
CA ILE A 158 -3.68 -4.09 -4.92
C ILE A 158 -5.21 -4.08 -5.01
N GLN A 159 -5.73 -3.95 -6.23
CA GLN A 159 -7.17 -3.98 -6.49
C GLN A 159 -7.71 -5.41 -6.60
N LYS A 160 -9.03 -5.60 -6.56
CA LYS A 160 -9.71 -6.87 -6.91
C LYS A 160 -10.07 -6.94 -8.39
N VAL A 161 -10.52 -5.82 -8.94
CA VAL A 161 -10.78 -5.57 -10.35
C VAL A 161 -9.97 -4.33 -10.67
N ILE A 162 -9.18 -4.36 -11.74
CA ILE A 162 -8.33 -3.23 -12.10
C ILE A 162 -9.24 -2.11 -12.59
N GLU A 163 -9.26 -1.00 -11.86
CA GLU A 163 -10.06 0.18 -12.14
C GLU A 163 -9.15 1.41 -12.05
N ASP A 164 -9.02 2.11 -13.18
CA ASP A 164 -8.17 3.28 -13.31
C ASP A 164 -9.00 4.53 -13.50
N ASP A 165 -9.03 5.33 -12.44
CA ASP A 165 -9.61 6.67 -12.42
C ASP A 165 -11.08 6.66 -12.85
N VAL A 166 -11.91 5.97 -12.08
CA VAL A 166 -13.37 5.83 -12.30
C VAL A 166 -14.16 6.28 -11.07
N PRO A 167 -15.41 6.77 -11.22
CA PRO A 167 -16.24 7.12 -10.07
C PRO A 167 -16.43 5.93 -9.14
N TRP A 168 -16.11 6.13 -7.86
CA TRP A 168 -16.09 5.08 -6.86
C TRP A 168 -17.51 4.60 -6.55
N LYS A 169 -17.77 3.31 -6.76
CA LYS A 169 -19.06 2.70 -6.43
C LYS A 169 -19.02 2.11 -5.02
N VAL A 170 -19.82 2.66 -4.12
CA VAL A 170 -20.09 2.12 -2.78
C VAL A 170 -21.52 1.63 -2.71
N SER A 171 -21.75 0.50 -2.04
CA SER A 171 -23.09 -0.07 -1.87
C SER A 171 -24.03 0.97 -1.26
N ASN A 172 -25.26 1.04 -1.77
CA ASN A 172 -26.30 1.97 -1.29
C ASN A 172 -25.94 3.47 -1.38
N ARG A 173 -24.92 3.85 -2.17
CA ARG A 173 -24.57 5.26 -2.42
C ARG A 173 -24.62 5.56 -3.92
N ALA A 174 -25.06 6.77 -4.27
CA ALA A 174 -24.93 7.28 -5.62
C ALA A 174 -23.45 7.48 -5.96
N LYS A 175 -23.08 7.30 -7.23
CA LYS A 175 -21.75 7.64 -7.71
C LYS A 175 -21.61 9.16 -7.75
N GLU A 176 -20.45 9.65 -7.33
CA GLU A 176 -20.08 11.05 -7.42
C GLU A 176 -18.88 11.19 -8.36
N GLU A 177 -18.93 12.13 -9.31
CA GLU A 177 -17.88 12.25 -10.32
C GLU A 177 -16.51 12.60 -9.71
N ASN A 178 -16.51 13.37 -8.61
CA ASN A 178 -15.30 13.81 -7.92
C ASN A 178 -14.86 12.86 -6.81
N ILE A 179 -15.53 11.71 -6.59
CA ILE A 179 -15.08 10.68 -5.66
C ILE A 179 -14.76 9.43 -6.47
N ARG A 180 -13.49 9.06 -6.52
CA ARG A 180 -12.96 8.15 -7.54
C ARG A 180 -12.07 7.07 -6.93
N VAL A 181 -12.01 5.93 -7.59
CA VAL A 181 -10.99 4.91 -7.30
C VAL A 181 -9.97 4.92 -8.43
N ILE A 182 -8.71 4.77 -8.07
CA ILE A 182 -7.58 4.75 -9.01
C ILE A 182 -6.53 3.75 -8.52
N SER A 183 -5.90 3.01 -9.44
CA SER A 183 -4.80 2.12 -9.07
C SER A 183 -3.52 2.91 -8.77
N ALA A 184 -2.67 2.39 -7.89
CA ALA A 184 -1.34 2.99 -7.67
C ALA A 184 -0.52 3.03 -8.97
N ARG A 185 -0.63 2.00 -9.83
CA ARG A 185 0.03 1.96 -11.14
C ARG A 185 -0.35 3.18 -11.99
N LYS A 186 -1.65 3.50 -12.09
CA LYS A 186 -2.11 4.66 -12.85
C LYS A 186 -1.65 5.98 -12.23
N VAL A 187 -1.56 6.07 -10.91
CA VAL A 187 -1.00 7.27 -10.24
C VAL A 187 0.48 7.47 -10.61
N TYR A 188 1.27 6.41 -10.62
CA TYR A 188 2.68 6.47 -11.06
C TYR A 188 2.79 6.91 -12.52
N GLU A 189 2.01 6.29 -13.42
CA GLU A 189 1.99 6.64 -14.85
C GLU A 189 1.65 8.12 -15.06
N LEU A 190 0.56 8.60 -14.46
CA LEU A 190 0.11 9.99 -14.64
C LEU A 190 1.08 11.01 -14.04
N SER A 191 1.74 10.68 -12.94
CA SER A 191 2.64 11.61 -12.25
C SER A 191 4.01 11.69 -12.92
N THR A 192 4.50 10.57 -13.47
CA THR A 192 5.84 10.49 -14.08
C THR A 192 5.84 10.65 -15.60
N GLY A 193 4.69 10.43 -16.26
CA GLY A 193 4.59 10.30 -17.71
C GLY A 193 5.11 8.95 -18.24
N ASP A 194 5.51 8.02 -17.37
CA ASP A 194 6.10 6.73 -17.72
C ASP A 194 5.15 5.57 -17.33
N PRO A 195 4.58 4.84 -18.31
CA PRO A 195 3.65 3.74 -18.04
C PRO A 195 4.30 2.55 -17.29
N ASP A 196 5.63 2.49 -17.25
CA ASP A 196 6.38 1.43 -16.59
C ASP A 196 6.94 1.84 -15.22
N ALA A 197 6.68 3.08 -14.76
CA ALA A 197 7.25 3.62 -13.52
C ALA A 197 6.98 2.75 -12.28
N PHE A 198 5.77 2.20 -12.16
CA PHE A 198 5.42 1.31 -11.04
C PHE A 198 6.18 -0.03 -11.10
N GLU A 199 6.34 -0.60 -12.30
CA GLU A 199 7.09 -1.85 -12.50
C GLU A 199 8.58 -1.64 -12.25
N LYS A 200 9.15 -0.55 -12.76
CA LYS A 200 10.55 -0.16 -12.51
C LYS A 200 10.83 -0.02 -11.02
N THR A 201 9.89 0.59 -10.29
CA THR A 201 9.96 0.70 -8.82
C THR A 201 9.98 -0.68 -8.15
N TYR A 202 9.09 -1.60 -8.55
CA TYR A 202 9.08 -2.97 -8.03
C TYR A 202 10.40 -3.71 -8.28
N LYS A 203 10.95 -3.61 -9.50
CA LYS A 203 12.26 -4.19 -9.86
C LYS A 203 13.40 -3.58 -9.06
N ALA A 204 13.39 -2.27 -8.84
CA ALA A 204 14.38 -1.58 -8.04
C ALA A 204 14.35 -2.03 -6.57
N ILE A 205 13.16 -2.22 -5.98
CA ILE A 205 13.01 -2.76 -4.62
C ILE A 205 13.65 -4.16 -4.52
N ASN A 206 13.32 -5.07 -5.44
CA ASN A 206 13.90 -6.40 -5.49
C ASN A 206 15.44 -6.35 -5.58
N ARG A 207 15.99 -5.42 -6.37
CA ARG A 207 17.44 -5.24 -6.49
C ARG A 207 18.09 -4.76 -5.20
N ILE A 208 17.49 -3.76 -4.53
CA ILE A 208 17.97 -3.26 -3.23
C ILE A 208 17.95 -4.39 -2.19
N LEU A 209 16.85 -5.13 -2.11
CA LEU A 209 16.72 -6.28 -1.21
C LEU A 209 17.76 -7.38 -1.50
N SER A 210 18.04 -7.63 -2.77
CA SER A 210 19.05 -8.61 -3.18
C SER A 210 20.46 -8.19 -2.75
N ILE A 211 20.86 -6.95 -3.04
CA ILE A 211 22.22 -6.45 -2.74
C ILE A 211 22.44 -6.29 -1.23
N LYS A 212 21.48 -5.69 -0.51
CA LYS A 212 21.68 -5.24 0.88
C LYS A 212 21.20 -6.25 1.93
N TYR A 213 20.18 -7.04 1.58
CA TYR A 213 19.50 -7.94 2.50
C TYR A 213 19.58 -9.41 2.06
N GLY A 214 20.28 -9.73 0.97
CA GLY A 214 20.56 -11.09 0.54
C GLY A 214 19.37 -11.83 -0.07
N LEU A 215 18.33 -11.12 -0.53
CA LEU A 215 17.23 -11.73 -1.28
C LEU A 215 17.78 -12.42 -2.53
N GLN A 216 17.59 -13.74 -2.61
CA GLN A 216 17.93 -14.53 -3.78
C GLN A 216 16.88 -14.31 -4.85
N LEU A 217 17.25 -13.59 -5.91
CA LEU A 217 16.41 -13.45 -7.10
C LEU A 217 16.73 -14.59 -8.06
N PRO A 218 15.72 -15.20 -8.70
CA PRO A 218 15.95 -16.26 -9.68
C PRO A 218 16.74 -15.73 -10.89
N ALA A 219 17.54 -16.62 -11.49
CA ALA A 219 18.46 -16.27 -12.58
C ALA A 219 17.79 -16.13 -13.96
N SER A 220 16.50 -16.44 -14.09
CA SER A 220 15.74 -16.46 -15.35
C SER A 220 14.38 -15.75 -15.24
N ASP A 221 13.76 -15.50 -16.39
CA ASP A 221 12.43 -14.87 -16.56
C ASP A 221 11.25 -15.69 -15.97
N ASP A 222 11.50 -16.89 -15.43
CA ASP A 222 10.57 -17.65 -14.57
C ASP A 222 10.63 -17.15 -13.11
N ASP A 223 10.66 -15.84 -12.96
CA ASP A 223 10.75 -15.17 -11.68
C ASP A 223 9.38 -15.22 -10.99
N LEU A 224 9.26 -16.02 -9.95
CA LEU A 224 8.06 -16.05 -9.09
C LEU A 224 7.68 -14.64 -8.62
N SER A 225 8.65 -13.74 -8.41
CA SER A 225 8.38 -12.35 -8.05
C SER A 225 7.64 -11.61 -9.18
N LEU A 226 8.03 -11.83 -10.43
CA LEU A 226 7.40 -11.23 -11.60
C LEU A 226 6.06 -11.89 -11.91
N ASP A 227 5.89 -13.21 -11.71
CA ASP A 227 4.58 -13.87 -11.81
C ASP A 227 3.59 -13.30 -10.78
N LEU A 228 4.02 -13.15 -9.51
CA LEU A 228 3.21 -12.52 -8.46
C LEU A 228 2.83 -11.08 -8.83
N TYR A 229 3.78 -10.31 -9.35
CA TYR A 229 3.52 -8.95 -9.85
C TYR A 229 2.48 -8.97 -10.98
N ARG A 230 2.67 -9.79 -12.02
CA ARG A 230 1.75 -9.89 -13.16
C ARG A 230 0.34 -10.27 -12.72
N ARG A 231 0.19 -11.26 -11.82
CA ARG A 231 -1.12 -11.67 -11.28
C ARG A 231 -1.81 -10.57 -10.47
N ALA A 232 -1.03 -9.75 -9.77
CA ALA A 232 -1.56 -8.66 -8.97
C ALA A 232 -1.96 -7.45 -9.83
N PHE A 233 -1.17 -7.11 -10.86
CA PHE A 233 -1.23 -5.80 -11.52
C PHE A 233 -1.52 -5.82 -13.03
N LEU A 234 -1.43 -6.96 -13.72
CA LEU A 234 -1.60 -7.07 -15.18
C LEU A 234 -2.71 -8.05 -15.63
N ARG A 235 -3.62 -8.39 -14.72
CA ARG A 235 -4.70 -9.37 -14.98
C ARG A 235 -5.89 -8.81 -15.74
#